data_AF-A0A1I8B3X8-F1
#
_entry.id   AF-A0A1I8B3X8-F1
#
_cell.length_a   1.000
_cell.length_b   1.000
_cell.length_c   1.000
_cell.angle_alpha   90.00
_cell.angle_beta   90.00
_cell.angle_gamma   90.00
#
_symmetry.space_group_name_H-M   'P 1'
#
loop_
_entity.id
_entity.type
_entity.pdbx_description
1 polymer ?
#
loop_
_entity_poly.entity_id
_entity_poly.type
_entity_poly.pdbx_seq_one_letter_code
_entity_poly.pdbx_strand_id
1 'polypeptide(L)'
;PNIVARLSERGIDFFGLIGHKLVNKELPKANFPNILLPIDNGPGSGQVNVSDLHILPSLFISPKFRFQLAPPRAIRFISKNGIVPIRGYWSAYYWLLGIKFSTSGWVEIVAENISSALELGIKHQNERPQFEVFSCFAANG
;
A
#
# COMPACT_ATOMS: atom_id res chain seq x y z
N PRO A 1 -4.55 -14.77 37.38
CA PRO A 1 -4.64 -13.40 36.81
C PRO A 1 -5.51 -12.49 37.68
N ASN A 2 -4.99 -11.35 38.12
CA ASN A 2 -5.71 -10.44 39.03
C ASN A 2 -6.60 -9.41 38.30
N ILE A 3 -6.36 -9.19 36.99
CA ILE A 3 -7.21 -8.38 36.10
C ILE A 3 -7.25 -9.09 34.74
N VAL A 4 -8.44 -9.22 34.15
CA VAL A 4 -8.65 -9.79 32.82
C VAL A 4 -9.42 -8.78 31.98
N ALA A 5 -8.84 -8.36 30.86
CA ALA A 5 -9.52 -7.56 29.84
C ALA A 5 -9.98 -8.48 28.71
N ARG A 6 -11.26 -8.37 28.31
CA ARG A 6 -11.83 -9.10 27.18
C ARG A 6 -12.32 -8.11 26.14
N LEU A 7 -11.76 -8.17 24.93
CA LEU A 7 -12.36 -7.50 23.78
C LEU A 7 -13.55 -8.31 23.26
N SER A 8 -14.70 -7.65 23.10
CA SER A 8 -15.83 -8.17 22.35
C SER A 8 -15.68 -7.81 20.86
N GLU A 9 -16.46 -8.46 20.00
CA GLU A 9 -16.53 -8.11 18.57
C GLU A 9 -16.86 -6.63 18.36
N ARG A 10 -17.84 -6.08 19.11
CA ARG A 10 -18.16 -4.64 19.06
C ARG A 10 -16.98 -3.74 19.42
N GLY A 11 -16.13 -4.18 20.35
CA GLY A 11 -14.90 -3.46 20.70
C GLY A 11 -13.91 -3.45 19.53
N ILE A 12 -13.78 -4.58 18.82
CA ILE A 12 -12.92 -4.70 17.64
C ILE A 12 -13.45 -3.84 16.49
N ASP A 13 -14.77 -3.81 16.28
CA ASP A 13 -15.40 -2.94 15.28
C ASP A 13 -15.10 -1.46 15.54
N PHE A 14 -15.12 -1.04 16.81
CA PHE A 14 -14.73 0.31 17.20
C PHE A 14 -13.26 0.63 16.83
N PHE A 15 -12.34 -0.29 17.12
CA PHE A 15 -10.94 -0.14 16.68
C PHE A 15 -10.82 -0.14 15.15
N GLY A 16 -11.75 -0.78 14.45
CA GLY A 16 -11.80 -0.75 13.01
C GLY A 16 -12.09 0.62 12.40
N LEU A 17 -12.98 1.39 13.05
CA LEU A 17 -13.22 2.79 12.67
C LEU A 17 -11.96 3.65 12.85
N ILE A 18 -11.18 3.38 13.90
CA ILE A 18 -9.91 4.07 14.15
C ILE A 18 -8.87 3.65 13.10
N GLY A 19 -8.77 2.36 12.79
CA GLY A 19 -7.87 1.84 11.76
C GLY A 19 -8.09 2.48 10.40
N HIS A 20 -9.35 2.67 10.00
CA HIS A 20 -9.68 3.36 8.75
C HIS A 20 -9.19 4.82 8.74
N LYS A 21 -9.30 5.53 9.86
CA LYS A 21 -8.75 6.90 9.97
C LYS A 21 -7.23 6.92 9.87
N LEU A 22 -6.56 5.93 10.48
CA LEU A 22 -5.11 5.82 10.42
C LEU A 22 -4.63 5.57 9.00
N VAL A 23 -5.24 4.63 8.29
CA VAL A 23 -4.92 4.30 6.90
C VAL A 23 -5.09 5.52 5.99
N ASN A 24 -6.17 6.27 6.15
CA ASN A 24 -6.39 7.52 5.41
C ASN A 24 -5.32 8.57 5.65
N LYS A 25 -4.77 8.61 6.86
CA LYS A 25 -3.78 9.61 7.25
C LYS A 25 -2.37 9.22 6.83
N GLU A 26 -2.03 7.94 6.92
CA GLU A 26 -0.64 7.48 6.77
C GLU A 26 -0.33 6.93 5.37
N LEU A 27 -1.26 6.23 4.69
CA LEU A 27 -0.97 5.69 3.36
C LEU A 27 -0.61 6.76 2.31
N PRO A 28 -1.29 7.92 2.24
CA PRO A 28 -0.92 8.95 1.27
C PRO A 28 0.50 9.51 1.45
N LYS A 29 1.14 9.27 2.61
CA LYS A 29 2.52 9.68 2.89
C LYS A 29 3.56 8.62 2.50
N ALA A 30 3.12 7.50 1.90
CA ALA A 30 4.04 6.47 1.45
C ALA A 30 4.96 7.02 0.36
N ASN A 31 6.27 6.77 0.51
CA ASN A 31 7.27 7.14 -0.46
C ASN A 31 7.47 6.00 -1.45
N PHE A 32 7.44 6.31 -2.74
CA PHE A 32 7.76 5.35 -3.79
C PHE A 32 9.20 5.57 -4.28
N PRO A 33 9.95 4.50 -4.57
CA PRO A 33 11.27 4.63 -5.15
C PRO A 33 11.18 5.12 -6.60
N ASN A 34 12.25 5.76 -7.07
CA ASN A 34 12.40 6.05 -8.50
C ASN A 34 12.51 4.73 -9.27
N ILE A 35 11.84 4.66 -10.42
CA ILE A 35 11.87 3.49 -11.30
C ILE A 35 12.71 3.84 -12.53
N LEU A 36 13.77 3.08 -12.75
CA LEU A 36 14.67 3.24 -13.89
C LEU A 36 14.64 1.97 -14.73
N LEU A 37 14.22 2.08 -15.98
CA LEU A 37 14.11 0.96 -16.90
C LEU A 37 14.88 1.23 -18.19
N PRO A 38 15.71 0.28 -18.67
CA PRO A 38 16.32 0.41 -19.98
C PRO A 38 15.27 0.27 -21.09
N ILE A 39 15.51 0.95 -22.21
CA ILE A 39 14.83 0.69 -23.48
C ILE A 39 15.84 -0.04 -24.36
N ASP A 40 15.68 -1.36 -24.44
CA ASP A 40 16.55 -2.28 -25.19
C ASP A 40 15.81 -3.00 -26.33
N ASN A 41 14.48 -2.94 -26.34
CA ASN A 41 13.65 -3.46 -27.41
C ASN A 41 13.47 -2.43 -28.53
N GLY A 42 14.29 -2.51 -29.58
CA GLY A 42 14.18 -1.67 -30.77
C GLY A 42 15.48 -1.51 -31.57
N PRO A 43 15.47 -0.71 -32.65
CA PRO A 43 16.66 -0.43 -33.47
C PRO A 43 17.68 0.52 -32.78
N GLY A 44 17.50 0.79 -31.50
CA GLY A 44 18.25 1.78 -30.73
C GLY A 44 18.17 1.47 -29.23
N SER A 45 18.76 2.35 -28.43
CA SER A 45 18.89 2.14 -26.99
C SER A 45 18.50 3.38 -26.21
N GLY A 46 17.89 3.21 -25.06
CA GLY A 46 17.46 4.34 -24.24
C GLY A 46 17.23 3.97 -22.80
N GLN A 47 16.61 4.89 -22.08
CA GLN A 47 16.24 4.71 -20.69
C GLN A 47 15.01 5.54 -20.38
N VAL A 48 14.12 4.96 -19.58
CA VAL A 48 12.99 5.63 -18.96
C VAL A 48 13.27 5.75 -17.47
N ASN A 49 13.10 6.95 -16.93
CA ASN A 49 13.11 7.24 -15.51
C ASN A 49 11.72 7.74 -15.10
N VAL A 50 11.18 7.18 -14.03
CA VAL A 50 9.97 7.66 -13.37
C VAL A 50 10.35 8.08 -11.96
N SER A 51 10.18 9.37 -11.66
CA SER A 51 10.50 10.00 -10.38
C SER A 51 9.28 10.65 -9.75
N ASP A 52 9.45 11.05 -8.49
CA ASP A 52 8.46 11.81 -7.74
C ASP A 52 7.09 11.12 -7.70
N LEU A 53 7.10 9.79 -7.65
CA LEU A 53 5.90 8.99 -7.51
C LEU A 53 5.31 9.20 -6.11
N HIS A 54 4.07 9.68 -6.05
CA HIS A 54 3.35 9.92 -4.82
C HIS A 54 1.85 9.66 -4.99
N ILE A 55 1.19 9.27 -3.90
CA ILE A 55 -0.26 9.14 -3.88
C ILE A 55 -0.87 10.55 -3.83
N LEU A 56 -1.92 10.78 -4.63
CA LEU A 56 -2.69 12.02 -4.59
C LEU A 56 -3.67 11.98 -3.40
N PRO A 57 -3.42 12.73 -2.30
CA PRO A 57 -4.20 12.56 -1.08
C PRO A 57 -5.67 12.94 -1.24
N SER A 58 -5.97 13.91 -2.13
CA SER A 58 -7.33 14.36 -2.45
C SER A 58 -8.17 13.33 -3.20
N LEU A 59 -7.53 12.34 -3.83
CA LEU A 59 -8.19 11.33 -4.66
C LEU A 59 -8.08 9.92 -4.06
N PHE A 60 -7.32 9.75 -2.97
CA PHE A 60 -7.20 8.48 -2.27
C PHE A 60 -8.54 8.08 -1.62
N ILE A 61 -9.01 6.87 -1.93
CA ILE A 61 -10.20 6.29 -1.31
C ILE A 61 -9.77 5.07 -0.50
N SER A 62 -9.97 5.17 0.82
CA SER A 62 -9.67 4.05 1.72
C SER A 62 -10.41 2.79 1.31
N PRO A 63 -9.75 1.62 1.37
CA PRO A 63 -10.47 0.37 1.28
C PRO A 63 -11.39 0.21 2.50
N LYS A 64 -12.53 -0.45 2.29
CA LYS A 64 -13.46 -0.80 3.38
C LYS A 64 -12.87 -1.94 4.19
N PHE A 65 -12.60 -1.68 5.47
CA PHE A 65 -12.06 -2.67 6.39
C PHE A 65 -13.16 -3.50 7.07
N ARG A 66 -12.90 -4.79 7.21
CA ARG A 66 -13.67 -5.73 8.03
C ARG A 66 -12.72 -6.47 8.95
N PHE A 67 -13.17 -6.66 10.19
CA PHE A 67 -12.39 -7.30 11.24
C PHE A 67 -13.04 -8.63 11.56
N GLN A 68 -12.21 -9.65 11.71
CA GLN A 68 -12.67 -10.99 12.04
C GLN A 68 -11.76 -11.55 13.11
N LEU A 69 -12.36 -12.07 14.17
CA LEU A 69 -11.65 -12.93 15.10
C LEU A 69 -11.33 -14.24 14.37
N ALA A 70 -10.06 -14.61 14.37
CA ALA A 70 -9.57 -15.87 13.82
C ALA A 70 -8.99 -16.70 14.99
N PRO A 71 -9.83 -17.51 15.67
CA PRO A 71 -9.35 -18.40 16.72
C PRO A 71 -8.24 -19.33 16.19
N PRO A 72 -7.24 -19.69 17.03
CA PRO A 72 -7.19 -19.46 18.47
C PRO A 72 -6.48 -18.18 18.94
N ARG A 73 -5.73 -17.48 18.09
CA ARG A 73 -4.85 -16.36 18.52
C ARG A 73 -4.72 -15.21 17.52
N ALA A 74 -5.54 -15.16 16.48
CA ALA A 74 -5.40 -14.17 15.42
C ALA A 74 -6.61 -13.24 15.31
N ILE A 75 -6.33 -12.04 14.82
CA ILE A 75 -7.28 -11.04 14.37
C ILE A 75 -6.96 -10.80 12.90
N ARG A 76 -7.95 -11.01 12.04
CA ARG A 76 -7.82 -10.81 10.61
C ARG A 76 -8.47 -9.49 10.21
N PHE A 77 -7.72 -8.70 9.47
CA PHE A 77 -8.10 -7.41 8.93
C PHE A 77 -8.21 -7.61 7.42
N ILE A 78 -9.40 -7.46 6.86
CA ILE A 78 -9.63 -7.62 5.42
C ILE A 78 -10.08 -6.27 4.87
N SER A 79 -9.42 -5.78 3.84
CA SER A 79 -9.77 -4.54 3.17
C SER A 79 -10.18 -4.83 1.72
N LYS A 80 -11.17 -4.09 1.21
CA LYS A 80 -11.61 -4.20 -0.20
C LYS A 80 -11.95 -2.85 -0.79
N ASN A 81 -11.89 -2.75 -2.12
CA ASN A 81 -12.32 -1.59 -2.90
C ASN A 81 -11.54 -0.31 -2.58
N GLY A 82 -10.23 -0.44 -2.29
CA GLY A 82 -9.36 0.73 -2.18
C GLY A 82 -9.03 1.29 -3.55
N ILE A 83 -8.90 2.61 -3.64
CA ILE A 83 -8.44 3.31 -4.85
C ILE A 83 -7.23 4.15 -4.48
N VAL A 84 -6.13 3.89 -5.16
CA VAL A 84 -4.82 4.53 -4.94
C VAL A 84 -4.37 5.20 -6.23
N PRO A 85 -4.71 6.49 -6.40
CA PRO A 85 -4.22 7.29 -7.51
C PRO A 85 -2.80 7.76 -7.20
N ILE A 86 -1.89 7.49 -8.12
CA ILE A 86 -0.46 7.79 -8.05
C ILE A 86 -0.13 8.73 -9.19
N ARG A 87 0.62 9.79 -8.90
CA ARG A 87 1.19 10.68 -9.90
C ARG A 87 2.70 10.68 -9.81
N GLY A 88 3.36 10.77 -10.95
CA GLY A 88 4.81 10.92 -11.04
C GLY A 88 5.22 11.70 -12.27
N TYR A 89 6.49 12.04 -12.32
CA TYR A 89 7.13 12.61 -13.50
C TYR A 89 7.91 11.52 -14.22
N TRP A 90 7.79 11.45 -15.53
CA TRP A 90 8.60 10.53 -16.33
C TRP A 90 9.45 11.31 -17.31
N SER A 91 10.66 10.82 -17.54
CA SER A 91 11.54 11.28 -18.60
C SER A 91 12.16 10.09 -19.30
N ALA A 92 12.31 10.20 -20.60
CA ALA A 92 12.96 9.19 -21.41
C ALA A 92 13.95 9.84 -22.38
N TYR A 93 15.04 9.14 -22.64
CA TYR A 93 15.88 9.41 -23.79
C TYR A 93 16.07 8.14 -24.59
N TYR A 94 16.23 8.31 -25.90
CA TYR A 94 16.42 7.23 -26.85
C TYR A 94 17.45 7.63 -27.90
N TRP A 95 18.36 6.73 -28.22
CA TRP A 95 19.39 6.89 -29.23
C TRP A 95 19.06 6.03 -30.45
N LEU A 96 18.98 6.66 -31.62
CA LEU A 96 18.79 5.98 -32.89
C LEU A 96 19.74 6.58 -33.93
N LEU A 97 20.60 5.73 -34.52
CA LEU A 97 21.56 6.13 -35.56
C LEU A 97 22.43 7.35 -35.14
N GLY A 98 22.83 7.42 -33.87
CA GLY A 98 23.63 8.52 -33.33
C GLY A 98 22.86 9.79 -32.98
N ILE A 99 21.53 9.81 -33.16
CA ILE A 99 20.67 10.95 -32.81
C ILE A 99 19.98 10.65 -31.47
N LYS A 100 20.05 11.61 -30.53
CA LYS A 100 19.37 11.55 -29.24
C LYS A 100 17.99 12.21 -29.33
N PHE A 101 16.96 11.43 -29.00
CA PHE A 101 15.60 11.91 -28.76
C PHE A 101 15.36 11.94 -27.26
N SER A 102 14.70 12.98 -26.77
CA SER A 102 14.31 13.09 -25.37
C SER A 102 12.88 13.59 -25.26
N THR A 103 12.14 13.01 -24.33
CA THR A 103 10.77 13.41 -24.03
C THR A 103 10.53 13.26 -22.53
N SER A 104 9.55 13.99 -22.03
CA SER A 104 9.19 13.97 -20.62
C SER A 104 7.76 14.39 -20.42
N GLY A 105 7.16 14.01 -19.29
CA GLY A 105 5.82 14.44 -18.96
C GLY A 105 5.36 13.94 -17.60
N TRP A 106 4.07 14.07 -17.36
CA TRP A 106 3.41 13.53 -16.18
C TRP A 106 2.83 12.16 -16.51
N VAL A 107 2.91 11.24 -15.54
CA VAL A 107 2.21 9.97 -15.58
C VAL A 107 1.24 9.91 -14.40
N GLU A 108 0.02 9.47 -14.67
CA GLU A 108 -1.01 9.23 -13.67
C GLU A 108 -1.42 7.75 -13.76
N ILE A 109 -1.35 7.06 -12.64
CA ILE A 109 -1.65 5.64 -12.50
C ILE A 109 -2.77 5.52 -11.47
N VAL A 110 -3.84 4.82 -11.81
CA VAL A 110 -4.91 4.53 -10.85
C VAL A 110 -4.93 3.04 -10.57
N ALA A 111 -4.61 2.66 -9.34
CA ALA A 111 -4.81 1.30 -8.86
C ALA A 111 -6.17 1.22 -8.16
N GLU A 112 -7.11 0.53 -8.80
CA GLU A 112 -8.46 0.32 -8.29
C GLU A 112 -8.64 -1.10 -7.75
N ASN A 113 -9.71 -1.32 -7.00
CA ASN A 113 -10.07 -2.62 -6.44
C ASN A 113 -8.96 -3.27 -5.60
N ILE A 114 -8.11 -2.45 -4.97
CA ILE A 114 -7.08 -2.95 -4.05
C ILE A 114 -7.78 -3.65 -2.89
N SER A 115 -7.45 -4.92 -2.72
CA SER A 115 -7.85 -5.73 -1.59
C SER A 115 -6.61 -6.14 -0.81
N SER A 116 -6.72 -6.18 0.51
CA SER A 116 -5.64 -6.69 1.35
C SER A 116 -6.21 -7.58 2.44
N ALA A 117 -5.39 -8.50 2.94
CA ALA A 117 -5.60 -8.96 4.29
C ALA A 117 -4.32 -9.04 5.10
N LEU A 118 -4.48 -8.72 6.36
CA LEU A 118 -3.46 -8.73 7.39
C LEU A 118 -3.96 -9.62 8.51
N GLU A 119 -3.13 -10.56 8.94
CA GLU A 119 -3.41 -11.41 10.08
C GLU A 119 -2.44 -11.08 11.21
N LEU A 120 -3.00 -10.66 12.34
CA LEU A 120 -2.24 -10.23 13.52
C LEU A 120 -2.52 -11.14 14.71
N GLY A 121 -1.48 -11.55 15.42
CA GLY A 121 -1.59 -12.18 16.72
C GLY A 121 -1.22 -11.25 17.86
N ILE A 122 -1.64 -11.63 19.06
CA ILE A 122 -1.11 -11.03 20.29
C ILE A 122 -0.24 -12.08 20.96
N LYS A 123 1.03 -11.73 21.17
CA LYS A 123 1.98 -12.49 21.97
C LYS A 123 2.31 -11.74 23.25
N HIS A 124 2.70 -12.49 24.26
CA HIS A 124 3.20 -11.94 25.50
C HIS A 124 4.73 -12.06 25.50
N GLN A 125 5.43 -10.94 25.61
CA GLN A 125 6.89 -10.89 25.71
C GLN A 125 7.29 -9.84 26.75
N ASN A 126 8.17 -10.21 27.68
CA ASN A 126 8.69 -9.33 28.74
C ASN A 126 7.59 -8.54 29.49
N GLU A 127 6.54 -9.24 29.95
CA GLU A 127 5.43 -8.64 30.71
C GLU A 127 4.55 -7.65 29.90
N ARG A 128 4.71 -7.60 28.57
CA ARG A 128 3.98 -6.66 27.69
C ARG A 128 3.29 -7.38 26.53
N PRO A 129 2.09 -6.94 26.13
CA PRO A 129 1.45 -7.41 24.90
C PRO A 129 2.22 -6.90 23.70
N GLN A 130 2.54 -7.79 22.77
CA GLN A 130 3.16 -7.50 21.48
C GLN A 130 2.20 -7.93 20.38
N PHE A 131 2.11 -7.12 19.33
CA PHE A 131 1.43 -7.51 18.10
C PHE A 131 2.44 -8.18 17.17
N GLU A 132 2.06 -9.33 16.64
CA GLU A 132 2.85 -10.04 15.63
C GLU A 132 2.05 -10.12 14.34
N VAL A 133 2.68 -9.79 13.22
CA VAL A 133 2.10 -9.97 11.90
C VAL A 133 2.41 -11.39 11.43
N PHE A 134 1.39 -12.23 11.30
CA PHE A 134 1.54 -13.59 10.77
C PHE A 134 1.57 -13.60 9.25
N SER A 135 0.69 -12.81 8.62
CA SER A 135 0.62 -12.69 7.17
C SER A 135 0.13 -11.30 6.77
N CYS A 136 0.63 -10.81 5.64
CA CYS A 136 0.18 -9.58 5.00
C CYS A 136 0.19 -9.82 3.49
N PHE A 137 -0.95 -9.62 2.84
CA PHE A 137 -1.06 -9.72 1.39
C PHE A 137 -1.94 -8.61 0.84
N ALA A 138 -1.58 -8.12 -0.34
CA ALA A 138 -2.37 -7.19 -1.13
C ALA A 138 -2.51 -7.75 -2.54
N ALA A 139 -3.70 -7.61 -3.12
CA ALA A 139 -4.02 -8.05 -4.46
C ALA A 139 -4.86 -6.99 -5.17
N ASN A 140 -4.54 -6.74 -6.44
CA ASN A 140 -5.43 -6.08 -7.39
C ASN A 140 -6.29 -7.15 -8.06
N GLY A 141 -7.60 -6.96 -8.03
CA GLY A 141 -8.58 -7.81 -8.70
C GLY A 141 -9.06 -7.21 -10.00
#